data_AF-A0A430RMA1-F1
#
_entry.id   AF-A0A430RMA1-F1
#
_cell.length_a   1.000
_cell.length_b   1.000
_cell.length_c   1.000
_cell.angle_alpha   90.00
_cell.angle_beta   90.00
_cell.angle_gamma   90.00
#
_symmetry.space_group_name_H-M   'P 1'
#
loop_
_entity.id
_entity.type
_entity.pdbx_description
1 polymer ?
#
loop_
_entity_poly.entity_id
_entity_poly.type
_entity_poly.pdbx_seq_one_letter_code
_entity_poly.pdbx_strand_id
1 'polypeptide(L)'
;MAVLVPPSANPHVYEPTPSQVRLVAQARLGVAGGAHLDVWVVDKLIRPNALATPVLWVADAVKEELISTPTGPDPHVWVDPLLMAKAVPSLVAALERVDPAHGVLYRTRGDRLQAELLKLDREVRAILGERTKPGVLALRNPVRYFARRYSIPILYTVVPNPEAPEASARAVAEARRIA
;
A
#
# COMPACT_ATOMS: atom_id res chain seq x y z
N MET A 1 -12.14 -16.29 1.95
CA MET A 1 -11.12 -15.22 1.91
C MET A 1 -10.18 -15.45 3.07
N ALA A 2 -8.86 -15.28 2.87
CA ALA A 2 -7.87 -15.35 3.93
C ALA A 2 -6.87 -14.20 3.78
N VAL A 3 -6.36 -13.70 4.90
CA VAL A 3 -5.33 -12.67 4.94
C VAL A 3 -4.07 -13.31 5.53
N LEU A 4 -2.95 -13.20 4.82
CA LEU A 4 -1.70 -13.83 5.25
C LEU A 4 -0.98 -13.00 6.30
N VAL A 5 -0.76 -11.71 6.04
CA VAL A 5 -0.06 -10.81 6.96
C VAL A 5 -1.04 -10.32 8.03
N PRO A 6 -0.85 -10.66 9.32
CA PRO A 6 -1.73 -10.18 10.38
C PRO A 6 -1.53 -8.67 10.66
N PRO A 7 -2.50 -7.98 11.28
CA PRO A 7 -2.47 -6.51 11.46
C PRO A 7 -1.23 -5.94 12.14
N SER A 8 -0.55 -6.72 12.99
CA SER A 8 0.65 -6.29 13.71
C SER A 8 1.97 -6.60 12.99
N ALA A 9 1.94 -7.34 11.88
CA ALA A 9 3.13 -7.77 11.18
C ALA A 9 3.58 -6.76 10.12
N ASN A 10 4.90 -6.70 9.90
CA ASN A 10 5.48 -5.90 8.82
C ASN A 10 5.40 -6.69 7.49
N PRO A 11 4.66 -6.19 6.48
CA PRO A 11 4.51 -6.89 5.21
C PRO A 11 5.83 -7.04 4.43
N HIS A 12 6.82 -6.16 4.67
CA HIS A 12 8.13 -6.19 3.99
C HIS A 12 8.96 -7.43 4.30
N VAL A 13 8.78 -8.03 5.48
CA VAL A 13 9.64 -9.11 6.00
C VAL A 13 8.83 -10.30 6.49
N TYR A 14 7.62 -10.47 5.98
CA TYR A 14 6.73 -11.53 6.45
C TYR A 14 7.24 -12.93 6.07
N GLU A 15 7.01 -13.88 6.97
CA GLU A 15 7.32 -15.30 6.79
C GLU A 15 6.01 -16.09 6.79
N PRO A 16 5.56 -16.62 5.63
CA PRO A 16 4.34 -17.40 5.58
C PRO A 16 4.55 -18.75 6.28
N THR A 17 3.56 -19.17 7.06
CA THR A 17 3.58 -20.48 7.71
C THR A 17 3.34 -21.61 6.70
N PRO A 18 3.76 -22.86 7.00
CA PRO A 18 3.45 -24.00 6.12
C PRO A 18 1.96 -24.20 5.87
N SER A 19 1.08 -23.86 6.83
CA SER A 19 -0.37 -23.90 6.63
C SER A 19 -0.86 -22.84 5.66
N GLN A 20 -0.28 -21.63 5.70
CA GLN A 20 -0.57 -20.57 4.73
C GLN A 20 -0.09 -20.93 3.33
N VAL A 21 1.08 -21.56 3.18
CA VAL A 21 1.56 -22.04 1.88
C VAL A 21 0.55 -23.01 1.26
N ARG A 22 0.06 -23.99 2.03
CA ARG A 22 -0.99 -24.93 1.58
C ARG A 22 -2.30 -24.23 1.24
N LEU A 23 -2.67 -23.21 2.01
CA LEU A 23 -3.89 -22.43 1.76
C LEU A 23 -3.82 -21.67 0.43
N VAL A 24 -2.68 -21.06 0.13
CA VAL A 24 -2.48 -20.29 -1.11
C VAL A 24 -2.57 -21.21 -2.34
N ALA A 25 -2.13 -22.47 -2.24
CA ALA A 25 -2.28 -23.45 -3.33
C ALA A 25 -3.74 -23.73 -3.72
N GLN A 26 -4.70 -23.42 -2.86
CA GLN A 26 -6.14 -23.56 -3.14
C GLN A 26 -6.79 -22.24 -3.58
N ALA A 27 -6.04 -21.14 -3.58
CA ALA A 27 -6.57 -19.82 -3.91
C ALA A 27 -6.85 -19.71 -5.41
N ARG A 28 -8.01 -19.15 -5.76
CA ARG A 28 -8.38 -18.81 -7.14
C ARG A 28 -7.81 -17.46 -7.59
N LEU A 29 -7.49 -16.58 -6.64
CA LEU A 29 -6.93 -15.25 -6.86
C LEU A 29 -6.08 -14.87 -5.64
N GLY A 30 -4.87 -14.37 -5.89
CA GLY A 30 -4.06 -13.65 -4.91
C GLY A 30 -4.21 -12.14 -5.08
N VAL A 31 -4.12 -11.38 -3.98
CA VAL A 31 -4.02 -9.92 -4.00
C VAL A 31 -2.83 -9.53 -3.15
N ALA A 32 -1.89 -8.80 -3.73
CA ALA A 32 -0.61 -8.44 -3.11
C ALA A 32 -0.32 -6.95 -3.38
N GLY A 33 0.48 -6.32 -2.51
CA GLY A 33 0.84 -4.91 -2.61
C GLY A 33 1.65 -4.59 -3.87
N GLY A 34 2.66 -5.39 -4.17
CA GLY A 34 3.57 -5.13 -5.30
C GLY A 34 4.57 -4.00 -4.99
N ALA A 35 5.30 -3.54 -6.01
CA ALA A 35 6.33 -2.51 -5.87
C ALA A 35 7.34 -2.78 -4.73
N HIS A 36 7.74 -4.05 -4.56
CA HIS A 36 8.63 -4.55 -3.51
C HIS A 36 8.07 -4.55 -2.08
N LEU A 37 6.76 -4.33 -1.87
CA LEU A 37 6.15 -4.43 -0.53
C LEU A 37 6.27 -5.84 0.06
N ASP A 38 6.03 -6.85 -0.77
CA ASP A 38 5.79 -8.22 -0.36
C ASP A 38 6.52 -9.18 -1.29
N VAL A 39 7.82 -8.92 -1.49
CA VAL A 39 8.75 -9.71 -2.32
C VAL A 39 8.70 -11.22 -2.00
N TRP A 40 8.42 -11.57 -0.74
CA TRP A 40 8.26 -12.93 -0.26
C TRP A 40 7.10 -13.68 -0.92
N VAL A 41 6.09 -12.99 -1.47
CA VAL A 41 5.00 -13.62 -2.24
C VAL A 41 5.58 -14.37 -3.44
N VAL A 42 6.50 -13.75 -4.17
CA VAL A 42 7.13 -14.39 -5.32
C VAL A 42 8.10 -15.48 -4.87
N ASP A 43 9.00 -15.14 -3.94
CA ASP A 43 10.14 -15.99 -3.61
C ASP A 43 9.79 -17.18 -2.70
N LYS A 44 8.72 -17.07 -1.89
CA LYS A 44 8.34 -18.10 -0.91
C LYS A 44 7.04 -18.81 -1.24
N LEU A 45 6.14 -18.15 -1.97
CA LEU A 45 4.86 -18.75 -2.37
C LEU A 45 4.87 -19.18 -3.83
N ILE A 46 5.08 -18.26 -4.77
CA ILE A 46 4.86 -18.54 -6.20
C ILE A 46 5.94 -19.45 -6.77
N ARG A 47 7.21 -19.04 -6.73
CA ARG A 47 8.30 -19.79 -7.37
C ARG A 47 8.52 -21.19 -6.78
N PRO A 48 8.60 -21.38 -5.45
CA PRO A 48 8.91 -22.71 -4.89
C PRO A 48 7.79 -23.73 -5.08
N ASN A 49 6.54 -23.26 -5.19
CA ASN A 49 5.36 -24.13 -5.27
C ASN A 49 4.76 -24.17 -6.69
N ALA A 50 5.42 -23.54 -7.67
CA ALA A 50 4.94 -23.41 -9.06
C ALA A 50 3.47 -22.96 -9.15
N LEU A 51 3.07 -22.01 -8.30
CA LEU A 51 1.67 -21.57 -8.23
C LEU A 51 1.27 -20.85 -9.52
N ALA A 52 0.24 -21.36 -10.19
CA ALA A 52 -0.36 -20.75 -11.37
C ALA A 52 -1.49 -19.76 -11.02
N THR A 53 -1.83 -19.61 -9.74
CA THR A 53 -2.88 -18.71 -9.28
C THR A 53 -2.59 -17.27 -9.74
N PRO A 54 -3.52 -16.60 -10.42
CA PRO A 54 -3.34 -15.21 -10.81
C PRO A 54 -3.20 -14.32 -9.57
N VAL A 55 -2.28 -13.35 -9.63
CA VAL A 55 -2.08 -12.36 -8.56
C VAL A 55 -2.37 -10.97 -9.11
N LEU A 56 -3.26 -10.24 -8.43
CA LEU A 56 -3.44 -8.82 -8.63
C LEU A 56 -2.42 -8.07 -7.78
N TRP A 57 -1.49 -7.37 -8.43
CA TRP A 57 -0.56 -6.45 -7.79
C TRP A 57 -1.20 -5.06 -7.68
N VAL A 58 -1.46 -4.61 -6.45
CA VAL A 58 -2.17 -3.34 -6.20
C VAL A 58 -1.39 -2.16 -6.76
N ALA A 59 -0.06 -2.13 -6.60
CA ALA A 59 0.79 -1.08 -7.15
C ALA A 59 0.72 -0.97 -8.69
N ASP A 60 0.53 -2.08 -9.42
CA ASP A 60 0.33 -2.03 -10.88
C ASP A 60 -1.11 -1.61 -11.21
N ALA A 61 -2.06 -2.04 -10.37
CA ALA A 61 -3.49 -1.78 -10.54
C ALA A 61 -3.86 -0.30 -10.43
N VAL A 62 -3.06 0.53 -9.75
CA VAL A 62 -3.30 1.98 -9.66
C VAL A 62 -3.07 2.70 -10.99
N LYS A 63 -2.34 2.09 -11.94
CA LYS A 63 -2.06 2.63 -13.28
C LYS A 63 -1.51 4.06 -13.26
N GLU A 64 -0.60 4.33 -12.33
CA GLU A 64 0.10 5.60 -12.18
C GLU A 64 1.59 5.37 -12.00
N GLU A 65 2.38 6.39 -12.31
CA GLU A 65 3.80 6.40 -11.97
C GLU A 65 3.98 6.44 -10.45
N LEU A 66 4.72 5.47 -9.94
CA LEU A 66 5.02 5.32 -8.53
C LEU A 66 6.11 6.31 -8.11
N ILE A 67 6.08 6.76 -6.85
CA ILE A 67 7.14 7.61 -6.31
C ILE A 67 8.44 6.81 -6.34
N SER A 68 9.46 7.32 -7.03
CA SER A 68 10.76 6.66 -7.08
C SER A 68 11.55 6.90 -5.79
N THR A 69 12.27 5.89 -5.32
CA THR A 69 13.16 5.95 -4.16
C THR A 69 14.51 5.33 -4.51
N PRO A 70 15.59 5.56 -3.71
CA PRO A 70 16.89 4.94 -3.97
C PRO A 70 16.87 3.41 -4.03
N THR A 71 15.88 2.77 -3.41
CA THR A 71 15.72 1.31 -3.37
C THR A 71 14.62 0.81 -4.31
N GLY A 72 14.19 1.62 -5.29
CA GLY A 72 13.11 1.30 -6.23
C GLY A 72 11.81 2.06 -5.98
N PRO A 73 10.71 1.71 -6.66
CA PRO A 73 9.41 2.38 -6.48
C PRO A 73 8.88 2.22 -5.05
N ASP A 74 8.30 3.29 -4.51
CA ASP A 74 7.67 3.29 -3.19
C ASP A 74 6.39 2.43 -3.22
N PRO A 75 6.30 1.37 -2.39
CA PRO A 75 5.15 0.47 -2.39
C PRO A 75 3.90 1.00 -1.68
N HIS A 76 3.99 2.12 -0.96
CA HIS A 76 2.98 2.53 0.01
C HIS A 76 1.77 3.24 -0.61
N VAL A 77 1.31 2.78 -1.78
CA VAL A 77 0.24 3.41 -2.57
C VAL A 77 -1.10 3.47 -1.82
N TRP A 78 -1.32 2.57 -0.86
CA TRP A 78 -2.59 2.43 -0.15
C TRP A 78 -2.95 3.63 0.74
N VAL A 79 -1.98 4.49 1.07
CA VAL A 79 -2.25 5.69 1.88
C VAL A 79 -2.81 6.85 1.05
N ASP A 80 -2.84 6.74 -0.28
CA ASP A 80 -3.53 7.69 -1.15
C ASP A 80 -4.89 7.10 -1.58
N PRO A 81 -6.01 7.63 -1.05
CA PRO A 81 -7.33 7.08 -1.36
C PRO A 81 -7.68 7.20 -2.85
N LEU A 82 -7.14 8.16 -3.59
CA LEU A 82 -7.38 8.29 -5.03
C LEU A 82 -6.61 7.23 -5.82
N LEU A 83 -5.41 6.85 -5.40
CA LEU A 83 -4.71 5.70 -5.99
C LEU A 83 -5.51 4.42 -5.74
N MET A 84 -6.00 4.21 -4.52
CA MET A 84 -6.84 3.05 -4.23
C MET A 84 -8.15 3.05 -5.03
N ALA A 85 -8.78 4.21 -5.23
CA ALA A 85 -9.97 4.34 -6.07
C ALA A 85 -9.69 3.91 -7.52
N LYS A 86 -8.47 4.14 -8.03
CA LYS A 86 -8.02 3.69 -9.36
C LYS A 86 -7.73 2.20 -9.44
N ALA A 87 -7.34 1.56 -8.33
CA ALA A 87 -7.13 0.12 -8.27
C ALA A 87 -8.43 -0.69 -8.26
N VAL A 88 -9.56 -0.11 -7.80
CA VAL A 88 -10.85 -0.80 -7.65
C VAL A 88 -11.33 -1.49 -8.95
N PRO A 89 -11.34 -0.84 -10.13
CA PRO A 89 -11.77 -1.50 -11.36
C PRO A 89 -10.95 -2.75 -11.71
N SER A 90 -9.64 -2.73 -11.46
CA SER A 90 -8.76 -3.87 -11.69
C SER A 90 -9.05 -5.02 -10.72
N LEU A 91 -9.38 -4.71 -9.46
CA LEU A 91 -9.83 -5.69 -8.48
C LEU A 91 -11.17 -6.32 -8.87
N VAL A 92 -12.15 -5.51 -9.28
CA VAL A 92 -13.45 -5.99 -9.77
C VAL A 92 -13.25 -6.93 -10.95
N ALA A 93 -12.49 -6.52 -11.96
CA ALA A 93 -12.22 -7.35 -13.14
C ALA A 93 -11.48 -8.65 -12.80
N ALA A 94 -10.57 -8.63 -11.81
CA ALA A 94 -9.90 -9.84 -11.34
C ALA A 94 -10.85 -10.80 -10.64
N LEU A 95 -11.74 -10.28 -9.77
CA LEU A 95 -12.77 -11.07 -9.09
C LEU A 95 -13.78 -11.66 -10.09
N GLU A 96 -14.25 -10.88 -11.06
CA GLU A 96 -15.17 -11.34 -12.10
C GLU A 96 -14.57 -12.45 -12.96
N ARG A 97 -13.28 -12.36 -13.28
CA ARG A 97 -12.59 -13.39 -14.08
C ARG A 97 -12.58 -14.74 -13.35
N VAL A 98 -12.34 -14.71 -12.04
CA VAL A 98 -12.24 -15.95 -11.26
C VAL A 98 -13.59 -16.42 -10.77
N ASP A 99 -14.60 -15.57 -10.65
CA ASP A 99 -15.95 -15.91 -10.20
C ASP A 99 -17.06 -15.13 -10.97
N PRO A 100 -17.30 -15.49 -12.24
CA PRO A 100 -18.22 -14.75 -13.11
C PRO A 100 -19.67 -14.71 -12.62
N ALA A 101 -20.10 -15.75 -11.90
CA ALA A 101 -21.46 -15.86 -11.36
C ALA A 101 -21.84 -14.71 -10.42
N HIS A 102 -20.84 -14.07 -9.79
CA HIS A 102 -21.02 -12.98 -8.84
C HIS A 102 -20.66 -11.60 -9.43
N GLY A 103 -20.51 -11.46 -10.75
CA GLY A 103 -19.99 -10.23 -11.34
C GLY A 103 -20.83 -8.97 -11.05
N VAL A 104 -22.16 -9.07 -11.09
CA VAL A 104 -23.05 -7.95 -10.71
C VAL A 104 -22.76 -7.49 -9.28
N LEU A 105 -22.56 -8.42 -8.35
CA LEU A 105 -22.25 -8.11 -6.96
C LEU A 105 -20.90 -7.38 -6.83
N TYR A 106 -19.89 -7.82 -7.57
CA TYR A 106 -18.56 -7.20 -7.55
C TYR A 106 -18.58 -5.79 -8.11
N ARG A 107 -19.28 -5.54 -9.23
CA ARG A 107 -19.43 -4.19 -9.79
C ARG A 107 -20.12 -3.25 -8.82
N THR A 108 -21.30 -3.63 -8.30
CA THR A 108 -22.04 -2.79 -7.34
C THR A 108 -21.21 -2.46 -6.09
N ARG A 109 -20.47 -3.44 -5.55
CA ARG A 109 -19.60 -3.20 -4.39
C ARG A 109 -18.36 -2.39 -4.74
N GLY A 110 -17.81 -2.59 -5.94
CA GLY A 110 -16.70 -1.82 -6.48
C GLY A 110 -17.06 -0.35 -6.64
N ASP A 111 -18.20 -0.06 -7.25
CA ASP A 111 -18.70 1.32 -7.42
C ASP A 111 -18.88 2.01 -6.07
N ARG A 112 -19.46 1.29 -5.08
CA ARG A 112 -19.59 1.80 -3.72
C ARG A 112 -18.24 2.09 -3.07
N LEU A 113 -17.30 1.15 -3.13
CA LEU A 113 -15.96 1.32 -2.55
C LEU A 113 -15.21 2.49 -3.22
N GLN A 114 -15.31 2.61 -4.54
CA GLN A 114 -14.70 3.72 -5.27
C GLN A 114 -15.31 5.06 -4.81
N ALA A 115 -16.63 5.14 -4.67
CA ALA A 115 -17.29 6.34 -4.16
C ALA A 115 -16.88 6.68 -2.72
N GLU A 116 -16.74 5.68 -1.85
CA GLU A 116 -16.25 5.84 -0.47
C GLU A 116 -14.82 6.38 -0.43
N LEU A 117 -13.92 5.89 -1.29
CA LEU A 117 -12.54 6.38 -1.39
C LEU A 117 -12.47 7.82 -1.93
N LEU A 118 -13.30 8.16 -2.92
CA LEU A 118 -13.41 9.54 -3.40
C LEU A 118 -13.99 10.48 -2.33
N LYS A 119 -14.92 9.99 -1.50
CA LYS A 119 -15.45 10.72 -0.35
C LYS A 119 -14.37 10.94 0.71
N LEU A 120 -13.59 9.90 1.02
CA LEU A 120 -12.48 9.99 1.97
C LEU A 120 -11.43 11.02 1.55
N ASP A 121 -11.07 11.09 0.27
CA ASP A 121 -10.17 12.16 -0.24
C ASP A 121 -10.73 13.56 0.07
N ARG A 122 -12.02 13.79 -0.18
CA ARG A 122 -12.68 15.08 0.11
C ARG A 122 -12.70 15.41 1.60
N GLU A 123 -13.00 14.42 2.44
CA GLU A 123 -13.03 14.59 3.90
C GLU A 123 -11.64 14.94 4.44
N VAL A 124 -10.60 14.22 3.98
CA VAL A 124 -9.22 14.53 4.37
C VAL A 124 -8.83 15.93 3.87
N ARG A 125 -9.17 16.32 2.63
CA ARG A 125 -8.93 17.69 2.14
C ARG A 125 -9.60 18.74 3.02
N ALA A 126 -10.84 18.53 3.44
CA ALA A 126 -11.56 19.45 4.31
C ALA A 126 -10.86 19.61 5.67
N ILE A 127 -10.54 18.51 6.34
CA ILE A 127 -9.83 18.50 7.63
C ILE A 127 -8.48 19.20 7.52
N LEU A 128 -7.75 18.95 6.43
CA LEU A 128 -6.44 19.56 6.20
C LEU A 128 -6.53 21.04 5.80
N GLY A 129 -7.63 21.46 5.15
CA GLY A 129 -7.88 22.85 4.74
C GLY A 129 -8.25 23.77 5.90
N GLU A 130 -8.77 23.23 7.01
CA GLU A 130 -9.04 23.98 8.25
C GLU A 130 -7.77 24.35 9.03
N ARG A 131 -6.60 23.86 8.59
CA ARG A 131 -5.32 24.12 9.27
C ARG A 131 -4.89 25.57 9.08
N THR A 132 -4.52 26.21 10.18
CA THR A 132 -3.95 27.57 10.20
C THR A 132 -2.42 27.59 10.12
N LYS A 133 -1.77 26.42 10.23
CA LYS A 133 -0.31 26.24 10.13
C LYS A 133 0.01 25.17 9.09
N PRO A 134 1.17 25.25 8.39
CA PRO A 134 1.65 24.18 7.55
C PRO A 134 1.75 22.87 8.33
N GLY A 135 1.17 21.79 7.80
CA GLY A 135 1.38 20.46 8.36
C GLY A 135 2.79 19.98 8.06
N VAL A 136 3.41 19.28 9.01
CA VAL A 136 4.71 18.62 8.80
C VAL A 136 4.54 17.14 9.05
N LEU A 137 5.04 16.32 8.13
CA LEU A 137 5.15 14.88 8.36
C LEU A 137 6.57 14.50 8.75
N ALA A 138 6.61 13.71 9.80
CA ALA A 138 7.71 13.58 10.72
C ALA A 138 7.94 12.07 10.97
N LEU A 139 8.01 11.26 9.90
CA LEU A 139 7.83 9.81 9.98
C LEU A 139 8.60 9.06 8.88
N ARG A 140 8.89 7.77 9.14
CA ARG A 140 9.21 6.76 8.11
C ARG A 140 7.98 6.55 7.21
N ASN A 141 8.18 5.94 6.04
CA ASN A 141 7.12 5.27 5.26
C ASN A 141 6.08 4.62 6.20
N PRO A 142 4.77 4.74 5.92
CA PRO A 142 4.17 4.79 4.58
C PRO A 142 3.64 6.15 4.10
N VAL A 143 4.21 7.30 4.51
CA VAL A 143 3.51 8.60 4.36
C VAL A 143 3.69 9.36 3.03
N ARG A 144 4.58 8.94 2.12
CA ARG A 144 4.97 9.77 0.95
C ARG A 144 3.82 10.08 0.00
N TYR A 145 3.00 9.08 -0.33
CA TYR A 145 1.85 9.28 -1.21
C TYR A 145 0.79 10.19 -0.58
N PHE A 146 0.53 10.04 0.73
CA PHE A 146 -0.37 10.92 1.47
C PHE A 146 0.14 12.36 1.48
N ALA A 147 1.42 12.54 1.79
CA ALA A 147 2.07 13.86 1.78
C ALA A 147 1.97 14.53 0.41
N ARG A 148 2.27 13.80 -0.67
CA ARG A 148 2.12 14.26 -2.06
C ARG A 148 0.68 14.65 -2.38
N ARG A 149 -0.29 13.79 -2.04
CA ARG A 149 -1.73 13.98 -2.33
C ARG A 149 -2.30 15.27 -1.71
N TYR A 150 -1.83 15.60 -0.51
CA TYR A 150 -2.35 16.72 0.26
C TYR A 150 -1.35 17.86 0.45
N SER A 151 -0.28 17.89 -0.36
CA SER A 151 0.73 18.96 -0.35
C SER A 151 1.32 19.23 1.04
N ILE A 152 1.52 18.18 1.83
CA ILE A 152 2.12 18.29 3.16
C ILE A 152 3.64 18.16 3.01
N PRO A 153 4.42 19.18 3.40
CA PRO A 153 5.88 19.07 3.38
C PRO A 153 6.35 17.95 4.31
N ILE A 154 7.28 17.14 3.79
CA ILE A 154 8.01 16.15 4.58
C ILE A 154 9.33 16.80 4.97
N LEU A 155 9.48 17.17 6.23
CA LEU A 155 10.71 17.82 6.71
C LEU A 155 11.79 16.79 7.06
N TYR A 156 11.41 15.57 7.43
CA TYR A 156 12.36 14.51 7.67
C TYR A 156 11.78 13.13 7.41
N THR A 157 12.64 12.22 6.94
CA THR A 157 12.39 10.78 6.98
C THR A 157 13.53 10.15 7.78
N VAL A 158 13.23 9.63 8.97
CA VAL A 158 14.22 8.83 9.71
C VAL A 158 14.30 7.48 9.00
N VAL A 159 15.37 7.30 8.23
CA VAL A 159 15.83 5.97 7.82
C VAL A 159 16.79 5.55 8.92
N PRO A 160 16.48 4.54 9.76
CA PRO A 160 17.50 3.95 10.61
C PRO A 160 18.52 3.32 9.67
N ASN A 161 19.64 3.99 9.45
CA ASN A 161 20.83 3.35 8.92
C ASN A 161 21.59 2.81 10.13
N PRO A 162 21.65 1.48 10.36
CA PRO A 162 22.49 0.92 11.41
C PRO A 162 23.98 1.28 11.24
N GLU A 163 24.40 1.70 10.03
CA GLU A 163 25.75 2.18 9.73
C GLU A 163 25.91 3.72 9.80
N ALA A 164 24.83 4.50 9.96
CA ALA A 164 24.91 5.97 10.06
C ALA A 164 23.92 6.58 11.08
N PRO A 165 24.07 6.28 12.39
CA PRO A 165 23.21 6.78 13.46
C PRO A 165 23.21 8.31 13.63
N GLU A 166 24.27 9.02 13.22
CA GLU A 166 24.35 10.49 13.33
C GLU A 166 23.30 11.23 12.49
N ALA A 167 22.89 10.68 11.33
CA ALA A 167 21.84 11.26 10.51
C ALA A 167 20.48 11.26 11.23
N SER A 168 20.22 10.27 12.09
CA SER A 168 19.00 10.19 12.90
C SER A 168 18.99 11.22 14.03
N ALA A 169 20.13 11.46 14.68
CA ALA A 169 20.23 12.47 15.74
C ALA A 169 20.06 13.90 15.20
N ARG A 170 20.69 14.21 14.06
CA ARG A 170 20.48 15.51 13.37
C ARG A 170 19.05 15.70 12.89
N ALA A 171 18.41 14.66 12.36
CA ALA A 171 17.01 14.72 11.92
C ALA A 171 16.06 15.02 13.09
N VAL A 172 16.28 14.41 14.25
CA VAL A 172 15.49 14.69 15.47
C VAL A 172 15.74 16.10 15.99
N ALA A 173 16.98 16.60 15.93
CA ALA A 173 17.30 17.96 16.36
C ALA A 173 16.66 19.03 15.46
N GLU A 174 16.68 18.84 14.13
CA GLU A 174 16.06 19.79 13.20
C GLU A 174 14.52 19.77 13.32
N ALA A 175 13.91 18.59 13.52
CA ALA A 175 12.48 18.47 13.78
C ALA A 175 12.00 19.28 14.98
N ARG A 176 12.83 19.42 16.03
CA ARG A 176 12.52 20.24 17.21
C ARG A 176 12.66 21.74 16.97
N ARG A 177 13.40 22.15 15.94
CA ARG A 177 13.65 23.57 15.61
C ARG A 177 12.50 24.21 14.82
N ILE A 178 11.74 23.39 14.11
CA ILE A 178 10.70 23.80 13.15
C ILE A 178 9.27 23.51 13.63
N ALA A 179 9.10 22.92 14.83
CA ALA A 179 7.83 22.68 15.51
C ALA A 179 7.58 23.76 16.57
#